data_AF-A0A0S7BT72-F1
#
_entry.id   AF-A0A0S7BT72-F1
#
_cell.length_a   1.000
_cell.length_b   1.000
_cell.length_c   1.000
_cell.angle_alpha   90.00
_cell.angle_beta   90.00
_cell.angle_gamma   90.00
#
_symmetry.space_group_name_H-M   'P 1'
#
loop_
_entity.id
_entity.type
_entity.pdbx_description
1 polymer ?
#
loop_
_entity_poly.entity_id
_entity_poly.type
_entity_poly.pdbx_seq_one_letter_code
_entity_poly.pdbx_strand_id
1 'polypeptide(L)'
;MKQLLVLSGKGGTGKTTVASALIKLMKASVFADCDVDAPNLHLVMQMNSQPQRSDYIGLPKAFIHEDQCIQCGACAENCRFHAIRFDSVFKVLPYACEGCGVCKAVCPVDAITLEYISDGELLLYQDFDRIFSTAQLKMGSGTTGLLVSKVKKQMIQFAANDSVAIIDGSPGIGCPVIASISGVDFVLIVAEPSISGISDMKRIVKTAEKFQTKLMICINRYDSSIEKTEEIENYCMENKLPYAGRIPYDEQAVKLINQGKTIVDVDCNSGRALRKIFVKVMAFLNENNRIEKYEN
;
A
#
# COMPACT_ATOMS: atom_id res chain seq x y z
N MET A 1 -5.13 -9.72 16.50
CA MET A 1 -4.85 -10.11 15.10
C MET A 1 -3.45 -9.66 14.76
N LYS A 2 -2.61 -10.53 14.21
CA LYS A 2 -1.27 -10.15 13.73
C LYS A 2 -1.33 -9.67 12.28
N GLN A 3 -0.59 -8.63 11.94
CA GLN A 3 -0.55 -8.06 10.59
C GLN A 3 0.87 -8.18 10.01
N LEU A 4 0.99 -8.94 8.92
CA LEU A 4 2.19 -8.98 8.08
C LEU A 4 1.95 -8.14 6.84
N LEU A 5 2.69 -7.04 6.74
CA LEU A 5 2.69 -6.14 5.61
C LEU A 5 3.80 -6.52 4.62
N VAL A 6 3.45 -6.66 3.35
CA VAL A 6 4.42 -6.82 2.25
C VAL A 6 4.58 -5.47 1.54
N LEU A 7 5.80 -4.95 1.45
CA LEU A 7 6.10 -3.64 0.86
C LEU A 7 7.16 -3.71 -0.23
N SER A 8 7.17 -2.73 -1.12
CA SER A 8 8.26 -2.52 -2.09
C SER A 8 8.51 -1.04 -2.35
N GLY A 9 9.76 -0.72 -2.67
CA GLY A 9 10.20 0.65 -2.95
C GLY A 9 9.57 1.27 -4.20
N LYS A 10 9.21 0.45 -5.18
CA LYS A 10 8.64 0.87 -6.46
C LYS A 10 7.57 -0.09 -6.94
N GLY A 11 6.79 0.34 -7.93
CA GLY A 11 5.87 -0.53 -8.66
C GLY A 11 6.63 -1.58 -9.48
N GLY A 12 6.04 -2.76 -9.66
CA GLY A 12 6.61 -3.81 -10.51
C GLY A 12 7.72 -4.67 -9.90
N THR A 13 8.06 -4.48 -8.62
CA THR A 13 9.06 -5.27 -7.87
C THR A 13 8.59 -6.71 -7.54
N GLY A 14 7.31 -7.04 -7.80
CA GLY A 14 6.73 -8.36 -7.49
C GLY A 14 6.14 -8.49 -6.08
N LYS A 15 5.84 -7.36 -5.43
CA LYS A 15 5.19 -7.28 -4.12
C LYS A 15 3.91 -8.13 -4.05
N THR A 16 2.95 -7.91 -4.96
CA THR A 16 1.71 -8.69 -5.06
C THR A 16 1.96 -10.17 -5.32
N THR A 17 2.98 -10.52 -6.11
CA THR A 17 3.35 -11.92 -6.35
C THR A 17 3.75 -12.60 -5.05
N VAL A 18 4.56 -11.94 -4.23
CA VAL A 18 4.96 -12.43 -2.91
C VAL A 18 3.77 -12.46 -1.95
N ALA A 19 2.98 -11.39 -1.87
CA ALA A 19 1.83 -11.28 -0.98
C ALA A 19 0.77 -12.35 -1.26
N SER A 20 0.36 -12.52 -2.52
CA SER A 20 -0.63 -13.54 -2.93
C SER A 20 -0.18 -14.96 -2.61
N ALA A 21 1.10 -15.26 -2.83
CA ALA A 21 1.66 -16.56 -2.49
C ALA A 21 1.75 -16.80 -0.98
N LEU A 22 2.12 -15.77 -0.19
CA LEU A 22 2.12 -15.86 1.27
C LEU A 22 0.71 -16.07 1.83
N ILE A 23 -0.30 -15.36 1.31
CA ILE A 23 -1.71 -15.59 1.66
C ILE A 23 -2.07 -17.07 1.50
N LYS A 24 -1.70 -17.66 0.36
CA LYS A 24 -2.01 -19.06 0.07
C LYS A 24 -1.21 -20.05 0.92
N LEU A 25 0.08 -19.83 1.11
CA LEU A 25 0.93 -20.69 1.94
C LEU A 25 0.53 -20.65 3.42
N MET A 26 0.14 -19.48 3.92
CA MET A 26 -0.34 -19.28 5.29
C MET A 26 -1.79 -19.75 5.49
N LYS A 27 -2.52 -19.98 4.39
CA LYS A 27 -3.98 -20.15 4.41
C LYS A 27 -4.65 -18.98 5.16
N ALA A 28 -4.15 -17.77 4.93
CA ALA A 28 -4.66 -16.58 5.60
C ALA A 28 -6.10 -16.30 5.17
N SER A 29 -6.99 -16.17 6.14
CA SER A 29 -8.39 -15.82 5.89
C SER A 29 -8.61 -14.31 5.78
N VAL A 30 -7.67 -13.49 6.28
CA VAL A 30 -7.78 -12.03 6.26
C VAL A 30 -6.65 -11.45 5.41
N PHE A 31 -7.01 -10.61 4.45
CA PHE A 31 -6.03 -9.93 3.61
C PHE A 31 -6.54 -8.59 3.08
N ALA A 32 -5.62 -7.72 2.69
CA ALA A 32 -5.94 -6.42 2.13
C ALA A 32 -5.01 -6.05 0.97
N ASP A 33 -5.55 -5.31 0.01
CA ASP A 33 -4.80 -4.69 -1.09
C ASP A 33 -4.80 -3.18 -0.92
N CYS A 34 -3.66 -2.66 -0.49
CA CYS A 34 -3.40 -1.24 -0.29
C CYS A 34 -2.74 -0.59 -1.52
N ASP A 35 -2.57 -1.32 -2.62
CA ASP A 35 -2.13 -0.79 -3.91
C ASP A 35 -3.33 -0.24 -4.70
N VAL A 36 -3.97 0.79 -4.15
CA VAL A 36 -5.29 1.29 -4.60
C VAL A 36 -5.25 2.07 -5.92
N ASP A 37 -4.06 2.42 -6.41
CA ASP A 37 -3.87 3.01 -7.74
C ASP A 37 -4.06 1.96 -8.85
N ALA A 38 -3.62 0.73 -8.60
CA ALA A 38 -3.69 -0.38 -9.55
C ALA A 38 -3.89 -1.72 -8.81
N PRO A 39 -5.03 -1.89 -8.10
CA PRO A 39 -5.24 -3.05 -7.25
C PRO A 39 -5.33 -4.31 -8.11
N ASN A 40 -4.57 -5.33 -7.76
CA ASN A 40 -4.40 -6.54 -8.56
C ASN A 40 -4.52 -7.82 -7.74
N LEU A 41 -4.52 -7.73 -6.40
CA LEU A 41 -4.61 -8.90 -5.53
C LEU A 41 -5.95 -9.62 -5.72
N HIS A 42 -7.02 -8.85 -5.99
CA HIS A 42 -8.35 -9.37 -6.25
C HIS A 42 -8.40 -10.38 -7.42
N LEU A 43 -7.50 -10.27 -8.40
CA LEU A 43 -7.41 -11.20 -9.54
C LEU A 43 -7.03 -12.61 -9.12
N VAL A 44 -6.23 -12.74 -8.05
CA VAL A 44 -5.67 -14.03 -7.60
C VAL A 44 -6.46 -14.62 -6.44
N MET A 45 -7.10 -13.79 -5.61
CA MET A 45 -7.76 -14.25 -4.39
C MET A 45 -9.08 -15.00 -4.64
N GLN A 46 -9.68 -14.85 -5.84
CA GLN A 46 -10.90 -15.54 -6.27
C GLN A 46 -12.00 -15.50 -5.20
N MET A 47 -12.49 -14.31 -4.90
CA MET A 47 -13.66 -14.13 -4.01
C MET A 47 -14.94 -14.40 -4.82
N ASN A 48 -15.88 -15.13 -4.24
CA ASN A 48 -17.16 -15.48 -4.84
C ASN A 48 -18.25 -14.45 -4.51
N SER A 49 -18.16 -13.76 -3.38
CA SER A 49 -19.11 -12.70 -3.02
C SER A 49 -18.97 -11.47 -3.91
N GLN A 50 -20.08 -10.78 -4.10
CA GLN A 50 -20.05 -9.40 -4.57
C GLN A 50 -19.56 -8.50 -3.44
N PRO A 51 -18.70 -7.51 -3.74
CA PRO A 51 -18.17 -6.64 -2.71
C PRO A 51 -19.26 -5.70 -2.19
N GLN A 52 -19.25 -5.47 -0.88
CA GLN A 52 -19.89 -4.30 -0.29
C GLN A 52 -19.11 -3.05 -0.72
N ARG A 53 -19.82 -2.10 -1.32
CA ARG A 53 -19.26 -0.85 -1.84
C ARG A 53 -19.62 0.31 -0.93
N SER A 54 -18.66 1.17 -0.66
CA SER A 54 -18.92 2.44 0.02
C SER A 54 -18.03 3.53 -0.58
N ASP A 55 -18.58 4.72 -0.76
CA ASP A 55 -17.81 5.86 -1.26
C ASP A 55 -16.61 6.17 -0.36
N TYR A 56 -15.46 6.37 -0.99
CA TYR A 56 -14.32 6.99 -0.34
C TYR A 56 -14.40 8.50 -0.56
N ILE A 57 -14.66 9.21 0.53
CA ILE A 57 -14.63 10.66 0.57
C ILE A 57 -13.26 11.08 1.09
N GLY A 58 -12.45 11.70 0.22
CA GLY A 58 -11.13 12.22 0.57
C GLY A 58 -11.20 13.60 1.21
N LEU A 59 -10.22 14.45 0.86
CA LEU A 59 -10.23 15.85 1.30
C LEU A 59 -11.23 16.65 0.47
N PRO A 60 -11.93 17.63 1.07
CA PRO A 60 -12.90 18.43 0.34
C PRO A 60 -12.21 19.27 -0.74
N LYS A 61 -12.89 19.55 -1.84
CA LYS A 61 -12.41 20.42 -2.91
C LYS A 61 -13.00 21.82 -2.74
N ALA A 62 -12.20 22.84 -3.08
CA ALA A 62 -12.69 24.20 -3.04
C ALA A 62 -13.64 24.48 -4.22
N PHE A 63 -14.74 25.18 -3.94
CA PHE A 63 -15.70 25.64 -4.93
C PHE A 63 -15.89 27.15 -4.76
N ILE A 64 -15.83 27.91 -5.86
CA ILE A 64 -16.02 29.37 -5.84
C ILE A 64 -17.42 29.69 -6.36
N HIS A 65 -18.23 30.36 -5.52
CA HIS A 65 -19.56 30.83 -5.87
C HIS A 65 -19.46 32.11 -6.70
N GLU A 66 -19.74 32.00 -8.01
CA GLU A 66 -19.60 33.11 -8.97
C GLU A 66 -20.49 34.31 -8.62
N ASP A 67 -21.66 34.07 -8.01
CA ASP A 67 -22.63 35.08 -7.57
C ASP A 67 -22.15 35.94 -6.39
N GLN A 68 -21.20 35.43 -5.61
CA GLN A 68 -20.65 36.10 -4.42
C GLN A 68 -19.23 36.62 -4.65
N CYS A 69 -18.53 36.08 -5.65
CA CYS A 69 -17.13 36.37 -5.90
C CYS A 69 -16.94 37.78 -6.49
N ILE A 70 -16.27 38.65 -5.73
CA ILE A 70 -15.88 40.00 -6.18
C ILE A 70 -14.62 40.02 -7.09
N GLN A 71 -14.15 38.85 -7.53
CA GLN A 71 -13.00 38.68 -8.42
C GLN A 71 -11.68 39.34 -7.94
N CYS A 72 -11.45 39.42 -6.63
CA CYS A 72 -10.25 40.06 -6.06
C CYS A 72 -8.93 39.28 -6.27
N GLY A 73 -8.98 38.00 -6.66
CA GLY A 73 -7.78 37.20 -6.95
C GLY A 73 -6.99 36.65 -5.75
N ALA A 74 -7.27 37.10 -4.51
CA ALA A 74 -6.54 36.69 -3.31
C ALA A 74 -6.42 35.16 -3.12
N CYS A 75 -7.46 34.41 -3.49
CA CYS A 75 -7.46 32.95 -3.43
C CYS A 75 -6.43 32.32 -4.38
N ALA A 76 -6.27 32.85 -5.59
CA ALA A 76 -5.35 32.35 -6.59
C ALA A 76 -3.89 32.65 -6.21
N GLU A 77 -3.61 33.84 -5.70
CA GLU A 77 -2.27 34.25 -5.24
C GLU A 77 -1.75 33.36 -4.09
N ASN A 78 -2.64 32.94 -3.20
CA ASN A 78 -2.29 32.11 -2.05
C ASN A 78 -2.36 30.60 -2.34
N CYS A 79 -2.76 30.20 -3.55
CA CYS A 79 -2.85 28.79 -3.92
C CYS A 79 -1.48 28.21 -4.29
N ARG A 80 -0.82 27.55 -3.33
CA ARG A 80 0.47 26.86 -3.54
C ARG A 80 0.44 25.75 -4.60
N PHE A 81 -0.75 25.24 -4.92
CA PHE A 81 -0.95 24.16 -5.89
C PHE A 81 -1.35 24.66 -7.29
N HIS A 82 -1.47 25.98 -7.46
CA HIS A 82 -1.92 26.61 -8.72
C HIS A 82 -3.24 26.02 -9.24
N ALA A 83 -4.12 25.65 -8.31
CA ALA A 83 -5.38 25.00 -8.59
C ALA A 83 -6.50 25.98 -8.98
N ILE A 84 -6.27 27.29 -8.90
CA ILE A 84 -7.28 28.31 -9.21
C ILE A 84 -6.83 29.06 -10.45
N ARG A 85 -7.66 29.06 -11.49
CA ARG A 85 -7.39 29.76 -12.75
C ARG A 85 -8.40 30.87 -12.99
N PHE A 86 -7.95 31.90 -13.69
CA PHE A 86 -8.77 32.98 -14.16
C PHE A 86 -8.91 32.88 -15.68
N ASP A 87 -10.13 32.64 -16.15
CA ASP A 87 -10.49 32.83 -17.54
C ASP A 87 -11.35 34.11 -17.64
N SER A 88 -12.66 33.99 -17.43
CA SER A 88 -13.58 35.14 -17.25
C SER A 88 -14.05 35.32 -15.81
N VAL A 89 -13.97 34.24 -15.02
CA VAL A 89 -14.26 34.16 -13.59
C VAL A 89 -13.23 33.21 -12.96
N PHE A 90 -12.96 33.35 -11.66
CA PHE A 90 -12.07 32.44 -10.97
C PHE A 90 -12.72 31.07 -10.79
N LYS A 91 -12.05 30.02 -11.27
CA LYS A 91 -12.50 28.63 -11.13
C LYS A 91 -11.42 27.75 -10.52
N VAL A 92 -11.85 26.80 -9.70
CA VAL A 92 -10.97 25.76 -9.14
C VAL A 92 -10.88 24.60 -10.12
N LEU A 93 -9.67 24.14 -10.39
CA LEU A 93 -9.37 22.88 -11.07
C LEU A 93 -9.35 21.76 -10.02
N PRO A 94 -10.36 20.86 -9.99
CA PRO A 94 -10.51 19.88 -8.91
C PRO A 94 -9.30 18.93 -8.76
N TYR A 95 -8.68 18.56 -9.88
CA TYR A 95 -7.53 17.66 -9.93
C TYR A 95 -6.23 18.25 -9.36
N ALA A 96 -6.09 19.57 -9.36
CA ALA A 96 -4.94 20.26 -8.77
C ALA A 96 -5.19 20.73 -7.33
N CYS A 97 -6.45 20.70 -6.88
CA CYS A 97 -6.83 21.20 -5.56
C CYS A 97 -6.56 20.15 -4.48
N GLU A 98 -5.64 20.42 -3.56
CA GLU A 98 -5.37 19.56 -2.39
C GLU A 98 -6.37 19.73 -1.24
N GLY A 99 -7.35 20.64 -1.36
CA GLY A 99 -8.38 20.80 -0.34
C GLY A 99 -7.92 21.46 0.98
N CYS A 100 -6.77 22.15 0.97
CA CYS A 100 -6.17 22.72 2.19
C CYS A 100 -6.96 23.85 2.85
N GLY A 101 -7.97 24.42 2.17
CA GLY A 101 -8.84 25.47 2.72
C GLY A 101 -8.24 26.88 2.78
N VAL A 102 -6.99 27.09 2.35
CA VAL A 102 -6.35 28.43 2.38
C VAL A 102 -7.15 29.45 1.58
N CYS A 103 -7.65 29.07 0.40
CA CYS A 103 -8.47 29.95 -0.45
C CYS A 103 -9.73 30.46 0.27
N LYS A 104 -10.42 29.57 1.01
CA LYS A 104 -11.58 29.93 1.84
C LYS A 104 -11.18 30.91 2.94
N ALA A 105 -10.09 30.63 3.65
CA ALA A 105 -9.63 31.46 4.75
C ALA A 105 -9.21 32.88 4.32
N VAL A 106 -8.75 33.08 3.08
CA VAL A 106 -8.32 34.39 2.56
C VAL A 106 -9.40 35.13 1.77
N CYS A 107 -10.58 34.52 1.55
CA CYS A 107 -11.64 35.16 0.78
C CYS A 107 -12.30 36.28 1.61
N PRO A 108 -12.23 37.56 1.20
CA PRO A 108 -12.77 38.66 2.00
C PRO A 108 -14.30 38.72 2.02
N VAL A 109 -14.98 37.94 1.16
CA VAL A 109 -16.44 37.92 0.99
C VAL A 109 -17.03 36.52 1.17
N ASP A 110 -16.25 35.58 1.72
CA ASP A 110 -16.68 34.20 2.01
C ASP A 110 -17.29 33.43 0.80
N ALA A 111 -16.96 33.81 -0.43
CA ALA A 111 -17.49 33.21 -1.66
C ALA A 111 -16.96 31.79 -1.97
N ILE A 112 -16.27 31.14 -1.03
CA ILE A 112 -15.60 29.85 -1.26
C ILE A 112 -16.07 28.81 -0.24
N THR A 113 -16.57 27.70 -0.75
CA THR A 113 -16.95 26.52 0.04
C THR A 113 -15.96 25.38 -0.16
N LEU A 114 -15.98 24.43 0.78
CA LEU A 114 -15.23 23.18 0.72
C LEU A 114 -16.24 22.05 0.62
N GLU A 115 -16.31 21.44 -0.57
CA GLU A 115 -17.29 20.42 -0.89
C GLU A 115 -16.63 19.04 -0.94
N TYR A 116 -17.27 18.06 -0.30
CA TYR A 116 -16.78 16.70 -0.28
C TYR A 116 -17.18 15.96 -1.56
N ILE A 117 -16.20 15.47 -2.29
CA ILE A 117 -16.39 14.69 -3.51
C ILE A 117 -15.91 13.27 -3.24
N SER A 118 -16.63 12.28 -3.77
CA SER A 118 -16.19 10.87 -3.76
C SER A 118 -14.97 10.74 -4.68
N ASP A 119 -13.81 10.46 -4.09
CA ASP A 119 -12.50 10.30 -4.74
C ASP A 119 -12.23 8.84 -5.15
N GLY A 120 -13.11 7.92 -4.77
CA GLY A 120 -12.96 6.50 -5.02
C GLY A 120 -14.04 5.68 -4.32
N GLU A 121 -13.84 4.38 -4.28
CA GLU A 121 -14.69 3.44 -3.56
C GLU A 121 -13.86 2.48 -2.72
N LEU A 122 -14.35 2.16 -1.53
CA LEU A 122 -13.88 1.04 -0.72
C LEU A 122 -14.69 -0.20 -1.10
N LEU A 123 -14.00 -1.33 -1.18
CA LEU A 123 -14.52 -2.62 -1.60
C LEU A 123 -14.21 -3.65 -0.52
N LEU A 124 -15.25 -4.28 0.04
CA LEU A 124 -15.11 -5.34 1.03
C LEU A 124 -15.80 -6.60 0.55
N TYR A 125 -15.02 -7.66 0.39
CA TYR A 125 -15.51 -9.01 0.09
C TYR A 125 -15.52 -9.84 1.37
N GLN A 126 -16.60 -10.60 1.56
CA GLN A 126 -16.79 -11.47 2.71
C GLN A 126 -17.33 -12.81 2.22
N ASP A 127 -16.46 -13.83 2.22
CA ASP A 127 -16.80 -15.20 1.83
C ASP A 127 -16.64 -16.10 3.04
N PHE A 128 -17.73 -16.45 3.72
CA PHE A 128 -17.70 -17.27 4.94
C PHE A 128 -16.74 -16.69 6.00
N ASP A 129 -15.53 -17.25 6.11
CA ASP A 129 -14.46 -16.84 7.04
C ASP A 129 -13.40 -15.95 6.38
N ARG A 130 -13.45 -15.75 5.06
CA ARG A 130 -12.47 -14.96 4.30
C ARG A 130 -12.90 -13.50 4.19
N ILE A 131 -12.00 -12.60 4.59
CA ILE A 131 -12.16 -11.14 4.53
C ILE A 131 -11.12 -10.56 3.59
N PHE A 132 -11.59 -9.83 2.58
CA PHE A 132 -10.71 -9.09 1.67
C PHE A 132 -11.15 -7.63 1.57
N SER A 133 -10.27 -6.72 1.97
CA SER A 133 -10.50 -5.28 1.84
C SER A 133 -9.57 -4.68 0.78
N THR A 134 -10.12 -3.84 -0.07
CA THR A 134 -9.38 -3.07 -1.07
C THR A 134 -10.10 -1.76 -1.36
N ALA A 135 -9.52 -0.92 -2.20
CA ALA A 135 -10.16 0.27 -2.71
C ALA A 135 -9.73 0.55 -4.14
N GLN A 136 -10.54 1.35 -4.82
CA GLN A 136 -10.26 1.83 -6.16
C GLN A 136 -10.47 3.34 -6.20
N LEU A 137 -9.46 4.08 -6.66
CA LEU A 137 -9.57 5.51 -6.89
C LEU A 137 -10.27 5.82 -8.20
N LYS A 138 -10.95 6.97 -8.24
CA LYS A 138 -11.39 7.55 -9.50
C LYS A 138 -10.19 8.15 -10.24
N MET A 139 -10.25 8.12 -11.56
CA MET A 139 -9.20 8.71 -12.40
C MET A 139 -8.98 10.18 -12.05
N GLY A 140 -7.72 10.53 -11.80
CA GLY A 140 -7.31 11.88 -11.42
C GLY A 140 -7.34 12.16 -9.90
N SER A 141 -7.85 11.23 -9.08
CA SER A 141 -7.67 11.27 -7.63
C SER A 141 -6.35 10.56 -7.27
N GLY A 142 -5.49 11.22 -6.50
CA GLY A 142 -4.21 10.64 -6.06
C GLY A 142 -4.37 9.73 -4.84
N THR A 143 -3.54 8.68 -4.73
CA THR A 143 -3.50 7.87 -3.50
C THR A 143 -2.97 8.65 -2.32
N THR A 144 -3.80 8.72 -1.29
CA THR A 144 -3.45 9.31 0.01
C THR A 144 -3.26 8.22 1.05
N GLY A 145 -2.45 8.51 2.08
CA GLY A 145 -2.36 7.62 3.24
C GLY A 145 -3.69 7.42 3.96
N LEU A 146 -4.65 8.32 3.79
CA LEU A 146 -5.99 8.19 4.36
C LEU A 146 -6.77 7.03 3.74
N LEU A 147 -6.73 6.86 2.42
CA LEU A 147 -7.39 5.74 1.75
C LEU A 147 -6.81 4.40 2.19
N VAL A 148 -5.49 4.28 2.21
CA VAL A 148 -4.78 3.09 2.72
C VAL A 148 -5.18 2.79 4.16
N SER A 149 -5.26 3.82 5.01
CA SER A 149 -5.71 3.67 6.40
C SER A 149 -7.16 3.19 6.49
N LYS A 150 -8.04 3.61 5.56
CA LYS A 150 -9.44 3.18 5.49
C LYS A 150 -9.56 1.71 5.08
N VAL A 151 -8.79 1.27 4.09
CA VAL A 151 -8.70 -0.15 3.68
C VAL A 151 -8.28 -1.01 4.89
N LYS A 152 -7.20 -0.64 5.58
CA LYS A 152 -6.76 -1.37 6.78
C LYS A 152 -7.80 -1.38 7.90
N LYS A 153 -8.44 -0.23 8.18
CA LYS A 153 -9.50 -0.15 9.21
C LYS A 153 -10.68 -1.04 8.87
N GLN A 154 -11.11 -1.05 7.60
CA GLN A 154 -12.18 -1.92 7.12
C GLN A 154 -11.78 -3.40 7.29
N MET A 155 -10.56 -3.79 6.90
CA MET A 155 -10.08 -5.14 7.15
C MET A 155 -10.13 -5.52 8.65
N ILE A 156 -9.60 -4.67 9.53
CA ILE A 156 -9.54 -4.93 10.98
C ILE A 156 -10.95 -5.05 11.58
N GLN A 157 -11.90 -4.21 11.14
CA GLN A 157 -13.26 -4.19 11.67
C GLN A 157 -14.02 -5.51 11.46
N PHE A 158 -13.75 -6.21 10.35
CA PHE A 158 -14.44 -7.45 9.99
C PHE A 158 -13.60 -8.70 10.27
N ALA A 159 -12.32 -8.55 10.62
CA ALA A 159 -11.44 -9.66 10.94
C ALA A 159 -11.72 -10.25 12.32
N ALA A 160 -11.56 -11.57 12.44
CA ALA A 160 -11.57 -12.25 13.73
C ALA A 160 -10.29 -11.91 14.53
N ASN A 161 -10.41 -11.80 15.86
CA ASN A 161 -9.33 -11.33 16.74
C ASN A 161 -8.06 -12.21 16.68
N ASP A 162 -8.17 -13.51 16.46
CA ASP A 162 -7.03 -14.44 16.46
C ASP A 162 -6.44 -14.71 15.07
N SER A 163 -6.88 -13.97 14.05
CA SER A 163 -6.40 -14.16 12.67
C SER A 163 -4.99 -13.59 12.46
N VAL A 164 -4.36 -14.05 11.37
CA VAL A 164 -3.17 -13.42 10.79
C VAL A 164 -3.58 -12.79 9.46
N ALA A 165 -3.39 -11.48 9.36
CA ALA A 165 -3.68 -10.70 8.17
C ALA A 165 -2.45 -10.50 7.30
N ILE A 166 -2.62 -10.62 5.99
CA ILE A 166 -1.59 -10.27 5.00
C ILE A 166 -2.01 -9.03 4.24
N ILE A 167 -1.17 -8.00 4.27
CA ILE A 167 -1.45 -6.72 3.62
C ILE A 167 -0.49 -6.58 2.44
N ASP A 168 -1.02 -6.50 1.22
CA ASP A 168 -0.26 -6.08 0.05
C ASP A 168 -0.18 -4.54 0.09
N GLY A 169 0.96 -4.01 0.55
CA GLY A 169 1.14 -2.58 0.81
C GLY A 169 1.21 -1.72 -0.44
N SER A 170 1.17 -0.40 -0.30
CA SER A 170 1.41 0.50 -1.42
C SER A 170 2.89 0.49 -1.83
N PRO A 171 3.22 0.63 -3.12
CA PRO A 171 4.60 0.86 -3.55
C PRO A 171 5.07 2.29 -3.18
N GLY A 172 6.38 2.52 -3.24
CA GLY A 172 6.94 3.87 -3.12
C GLY A 172 7.61 4.13 -1.77
N ILE A 173 7.62 5.40 -1.37
CA ILE A 173 8.23 5.90 -0.13
C ILE A 173 7.40 7.04 0.50
N GLY A 174 6.17 7.26 0.02
CA GLY A 174 5.33 8.39 0.40
C GLY A 174 4.36 8.10 1.55
N CYS A 175 3.39 9.00 1.73
CA CYS A 175 2.31 8.85 2.71
C CYS A 175 1.56 7.49 2.65
N PRO A 176 1.32 6.89 1.48
CA PRO A 176 0.68 5.56 1.40
C PRO A 176 1.50 4.45 2.08
N VAL A 177 2.84 4.52 2.01
CA VAL A 177 3.74 3.57 2.69
C VAL A 177 3.72 3.79 4.19
N ILE A 178 3.74 5.03 4.65
CA ILE A 178 3.64 5.37 6.08
C ILE A 178 2.31 4.83 6.65
N ALA A 179 1.20 5.04 5.95
CA ALA A 179 -0.11 4.51 6.35
C ALA A 179 -0.14 2.97 6.34
N SER A 180 0.53 2.35 5.36
CA SER A 180 0.65 0.89 5.28
C SER A 180 1.39 0.34 6.51
N ILE A 181 2.53 0.94 6.90
CA ILE A 181 3.37 0.53 8.04
C ILE A 181 2.68 0.79 9.38
N SER A 182 1.95 1.91 9.51
CA SER A 182 1.37 2.31 10.80
C SER A 182 0.46 1.22 11.40
N GLY A 183 0.81 0.73 12.59
CA GLY A 183 0.02 -0.26 13.33
C GLY A 183 0.08 -1.69 12.79
N VAL A 184 1.09 -2.04 11.99
CA VAL A 184 1.37 -3.45 11.64
C VAL A 184 2.46 -4.02 12.54
N ASP A 185 2.45 -5.35 12.73
CA ASP A 185 3.41 -6.04 13.60
C ASP A 185 4.72 -6.36 12.86
N PHE A 186 4.61 -6.70 11.57
CA PHE A 186 5.73 -7.17 10.76
C PHE A 186 5.70 -6.58 9.35
N VAL A 187 6.88 -6.27 8.82
CA VAL A 187 7.08 -5.82 7.44
C VAL A 187 8.02 -6.77 6.71
N LEU A 188 7.58 -7.35 5.59
CA LEU A 188 8.44 -8.01 4.62
C LEU A 188 8.68 -7.04 3.46
N ILE A 189 9.91 -6.53 3.34
CA ILE A 189 10.31 -5.66 2.24
C ILE A 189 10.77 -6.53 1.08
N VAL A 190 10.11 -6.40 -0.06
CA VAL A 190 10.49 -7.00 -1.34
C VAL A 190 11.35 -5.99 -2.10
N ALA A 191 12.64 -6.28 -2.23
CA ALA A 191 13.62 -5.48 -2.94
C ALA A 191 13.93 -6.08 -4.32
N GLU A 192 14.37 -5.25 -5.27
CA GLU A 192 14.87 -5.70 -6.59
C GLU A 192 16.27 -5.10 -6.79
N PRO A 193 17.23 -5.87 -7.37
CA PRO A 193 18.64 -5.47 -7.49
C PRO A 193 18.84 -4.40 -8.59
N SER A 194 18.42 -3.18 -8.25
CA SER A 194 18.52 -1.98 -9.09
C SER A 194 18.89 -0.78 -8.22
N ILE A 195 19.52 0.26 -8.79
CA ILE A 195 19.96 1.44 -8.01
C ILE A 195 18.76 2.10 -7.31
N SER A 196 17.67 2.29 -8.04
CA SER A 196 16.42 2.84 -7.47
C SER A 196 15.83 1.90 -6.42
N GLY A 197 15.73 0.60 -6.71
CA GLY A 197 15.20 -0.39 -5.77
C GLY A 197 15.95 -0.43 -4.44
N ILE A 198 17.29 -0.33 -4.49
CA ILE A 198 18.15 -0.27 -3.29
C ILE A 198 17.92 1.03 -2.52
N SER A 199 17.91 2.17 -3.21
CA SER A 199 17.68 3.48 -2.59
C SER A 199 16.32 3.53 -1.88
N ASP A 200 15.26 3.04 -2.54
CA ASP A 200 13.91 3.03 -2.00
C ASP A 200 13.78 2.02 -0.85
N MET A 201 14.38 0.83 -0.98
CA MET A 201 14.47 -0.15 0.12
C MET A 201 15.11 0.47 1.37
N LYS A 202 16.27 1.13 1.23
CA LYS A 202 16.96 1.81 2.34
C LYS A 202 16.08 2.88 3.00
N ARG A 203 15.22 3.58 2.24
CA ARG A 203 14.25 4.55 2.78
C ARG A 203 13.09 3.88 3.51
N ILE A 204 12.57 2.77 2.99
CA ILE A 204 11.52 1.99 3.66
C ILE A 204 12.04 1.40 4.97
N VAL A 205 13.26 0.84 4.99
CA VAL A 205 13.90 0.33 6.22
C VAL A 205 13.93 1.42 7.29
N LYS A 206 14.47 2.61 6.97
CA LYS A 206 14.49 3.75 7.90
C LYS A 206 13.09 4.18 8.36
N THR A 207 12.09 4.04 7.51
CA THR A 207 10.70 4.37 7.87
C THR A 207 10.15 3.32 8.84
N ALA A 208 10.29 2.04 8.54
CA ALA A 208 9.86 0.94 9.40
C ALA A 208 10.54 0.97 10.79
N GLU A 209 11.84 1.31 10.84
CA GLU A 209 12.59 1.51 12.10
C GLU A 209 12.00 2.63 12.96
N LYS A 210 11.58 3.75 12.37
CA LYS A 210 10.92 4.85 13.10
C LYS A 210 9.59 4.42 13.72
N PHE A 211 8.87 3.52 13.05
CA PHE A 211 7.65 2.90 13.57
C PHE A 211 7.92 1.71 14.50
N GLN A 212 9.20 1.41 14.77
CA GLN A 212 9.65 0.28 15.61
C GLN A 212 9.06 -1.06 15.15
N THR A 213 8.78 -1.17 13.85
CA THR A 213 8.16 -2.37 13.29
C THR A 213 9.23 -3.40 12.98
N LYS A 214 8.95 -4.67 13.30
CA LYS A 214 9.85 -5.77 12.96
C LYS A 214 9.89 -5.93 11.45
N LEU A 215 11.07 -6.07 10.87
CA LEU A 215 11.22 -6.16 9.42
C LEU A 215 12.12 -7.29 8.97
N MET A 216 11.83 -7.82 7.78
CA MET A 216 12.69 -8.73 7.04
C MET A 216 12.83 -8.26 5.59
N ILE A 217 13.94 -8.61 4.94
CA ILE A 217 14.19 -8.29 3.53
C ILE A 217 14.16 -9.56 2.69
N CYS A 218 13.46 -9.50 1.55
CA CYS A 218 13.41 -10.51 0.49
C CYS A 218 13.87 -9.86 -0.82
N ILE A 219 14.78 -10.49 -1.55
CA ILE A 219 15.25 -10.00 -2.85
C ILE A 219 14.50 -10.75 -3.96
N ASN A 220 13.69 -10.04 -4.73
CA ASN A 220 13.04 -10.59 -5.91
C ASN A 220 13.86 -10.30 -7.17
N ARG A 221 13.78 -11.21 -8.17
CA ARG A 221 14.56 -11.15 -9.42
C ARG A 221 16.06 -10.98 -9.17
N TYR A 222 16.61 -11.71 -8.19
CA TYR A 222 18.00 -11.49 -7.75
C TYR A 222 19.03 -11.68 -8.89
N ASP A 223 18.69 -12.52 -9.86
CA ASP A 223 19.47 -12.85 -11.03
C ASP A 223 19.47 -11.75 -12.11
N SER A 224 18.67 -10.69 -11.98
CA SER A 224 18.76 -9.56 -12.90
C SER A 224 20.03 -8.73 -12.71
N SER A 225 20.65 -8.79 -11.53
CA SER A 225 21.98 -8.24 -11.26
C SER A 225 22.53 -8.88 -9.99
N ILE A 226 23.53 -9.76 -10.16
CA ILE A 226 24.18 -10.44 -9.02
C ILE A 226 24.95 -9.44 -8.15
N GLU A 227 25.69 -8.53 -8.76
CA GLU A 227 26.44 -7.46 -8.05
C GLU A 227 25.53 -6.65 -7.11
N LYS A 228 24.35 -6.22 -7.57
CA LYS A 228 23.42 -5.45 -6.75
C LYS A 228 22.66 -6.31 -5.74
N THR A 229 22.49 -7.60 -6.01
CA THR A 229 21.98 -8.55 -5.02
C THR A 229 22.95 -8.66 -3.86
N GLU A 230 24.25 -8.81 -4.14
CA GLU A 230 25.31 -8.83 -3.14
C GLU A 230 25.34 -7.51 -2.36
N GLU A 231 25.14 -6.36 -3.01
CA GLU A 231 25.00 -5.06 -2.32
C GLU A 231 23.85 -5.06 -1.30
N ILE A 232 22.68 -5.61 -1.66
CA ILE A 232 21.53 -5.70 -0.75
C ILE A 232 21.83 -6.66 0.40
N GLU A 233 22.43 -7.82 0.12
CA GLU A 233 22.80 -8.81 1.14
C GLU A 233 23.83 -8.25 2.13
N ASN A 234 24.85 -7.55 1.63
CA ASN A 234 25.85 -6.85 2.46
C ASN A 234 25.20 -5.76 3.31
N TYR A 235 24.31 -4.95 2.73
CA TYR A 235 23.56 -3.95 3.49
C TYR A 235 22.74 -4.59 4.63
N CYS A 236 22.10 -5.75 4.38
CA CYS A 236 21.37 -6.48 5.43
C CYS A 236 22.32 -6.94 6.54
N MET A 237 23.49 -7.48 6.18
CA MET A 237 24.48 -7.97 7.14
C MET A 237 25.04 -6.84 8.01
N GLU A 238 25.49 -5.74 7.40
CA GLU A 238 26.07 -4.58 8.07
C GLU A 238 25.10 -3.93 9.06
N ASN A 239 23.82 -3.86 8.69
CA ASN A 239 22.77 -3.25 9.50
C ASN A 239 22.02 -4.27 10.39
N LYS A 240 22.48 -5.54 10.42
CA LYS A 240 21.87 -6.64 11.18
C LYS A 240 20.37 -6.81 10.88
N LEU A 241 19.98 -6.57 9.64
CA LEU A 241 18.60 -6.71 9.18
C LEU A 241 18.29 -8.18 8.88
N PRO A 242 17.18 -8.75 9.41
CA PRO A 242 16.78 -10.11 9.08
C PRO A 242 16.58 -10.32 7.58
N TYR A 243 17.27 -11.33 7.03
CA TYR A 243 17.21 -11.66 5.60
C TYR A 243 16.39 -12.94 5.36
N ALA A 244 15.28 -12.80 4.63
CA ALA A 244 14.36 -13.87 4.33
C ALA A 244 14.85 -14.76 3.18
N GLY A 245 15.52 -14.20 2.18
CA GLY A 245 16.07 -14.94 1.04
C GLY A 245 15.85 -14.24 -0.31
N ARG A 246 16.09 -14.99 -1.39
CA ARG A 246 16.02 -14.51 -2.76
C ARG A 246 15.10 -15.34 -3.65
N ILE A 247 14.45 -14.69 -4.61
CA ILE A 247 13.54 -15.27 -5.60
C ILE A 247 14.10 -14.99 -7.00
N PRO A 248 14.33 -16.01 -7.84
CA PRO A 248 14.83 -15.80 -9.21
C PRO A 248 13.75 -15.15 -10.08
N TYR A 249 14.19 -14.54 -11.18
CA TYR A 249 13.29 -14.12 -12.25
C TYR A 249 12.56 -15.33 -12.83
N ASP A 250 11.26 -15.18 -13.04
CA ASP A 250 10.40 -16.26 -13.49
C ASP A 250 9.28 -15.70 -14.37
N GLU A 251 9.36 -15.97 -15.67
CA GLU A 251 8.34 -15.53 -16.64
C GLU A 251 6.97 -16.15 -16.38
N GLN A 252 6.91 -17.29 -15.68
CA GLN A 252 5.63 -17.92 -15.34
C GLN A 252 4.84 -17.11 -14.32
N ALA A 253 5.51 -16.27 -13.50
CA ALA A 253 4.85 -15.50 -12.46
C ALA A 253 3.75 -14.58 -13.01
N VAL A 254 4.05 -13.86 -14.10
CA VAL A 254 3.08 -12.96 -14.76
C VAL A 254 1.93 -13.76 -15.38
N LYS A 255 2.25 -14.88 -16.04
CA LYS A 255 1.24 -15.76 -16.67
C LYS A 255 0.27 -16.32 -15.63
N LEU A 256 0.77 -16.74 -14.47
CA LEU A 256 -0.04 -17.31 -13.39
C LEU A 256 -0.98 -16.26 -12.79
N ILE A 257 -0.48 -15.07 -12.47
CA ILE A 257 -1.31 -13.98 -11.91
C ILE A 257 -2.47 -13.64 -12.85
N ASN A 258 -2.20 -13.53 -14.15
CA ASN A 258 -3.23 -13.27 -15.16
C ASN A 258 -4.24 -14.42 -15.33
N GLN A 259 -3.91 -15.63 -14.86
CA GLN A 259 -4.81 -16.78 -14.81
C GLN A 259 -5.50 -16.92 -13.44
N GLY A 260 -5.38 -15.92 -12.56
CA GLY A 260 -5.91 -15.95 -11.20
C GLY A 260 -5.23 -17.01 -10.32
N LYS A 261 -3.99 -17.37 -10.62
CA LYS A 261 -3.15 -18.31 -9.87
C LYS A 261 -1.95 -17.60 -9.28
N THR A 262 -1.32 -18.21 -8.28
CA THR A 262 -0.07 -17.70 -7.68
C THR A 262 1.10 -18.64 -8.00
N ILE A 263 2.34 -18.15 -7.83
CA ILE A 263 3.58 -18.90 -8.12
C ILE A 263 3.74 -20.17 -7.26
N VAL A 264 2.96 -20.31 -6.20
CA VAL A 264 2.97 -21.52 -5.36
C VAL A 264 1.95 -22.57 -5.82
N ASP A 265 1.13 -22.29 -6.83
CA ASP A 265 0.13 -23.23 -7.36
C ASP A 265 0.70 -24.26 -8.33
N VAL A 266 1.87 -23.95 -8.87
CA VAL A 266 2.61 -24.81 -9.78
C VAL A 266 4.02 -24.99 -9.25
N ASP A 267 4.70 -26.02 -9.73
CA ASP A 267 6.10 -26.23 -9.40
C ASP A 267 7.01 -25.39 -10.32
N CYS A 268 7.32 -24.16 -9.89
CA CYS A 268 8.25 -23.26 -10.59
C CYS A 268 9.40 -22.79 -9.70
N ASN A 269 10.43 -22.20 -10.31
CA ASN A 269 11.63 -21.75 -9.61
C ASN A 269 11.30 -20.69 -8.55
N SER A 270 10.49 -19.69 -8.91
CA SER A 270 10.07 -18.64 -7.98
C SER A 270 9.21 -19.20 -6.84
N GLY A 271 8.30 -20.13 -7.14
CA GLY A 271 7.46 -20.81 -6.13
C GLY A 271 8.27 -21.61 -5.12
N ARG A 272 9.24 -22.41 -5.59
CA ARG A 272 10.16 -23.16 -4.70
C ARG A 272 11.00 -22.24 -3.83
N ALA A 273 11.52 -21.15 -4.38
CA ALA A 273 12.26 -20.15 -3.63
C ALA A 273 11.38 -19.49 -2.56
N LEU A 274 10.16 -19.08 -2.91
CA LEU A 274 9.25 -18.44 -1.98
C LEU A 274 8.77 -19.37 -0.86
N ARG A 275 8.62 -20.68 -1.11
CA ARG A 275 8.35 -21.66 -0.04
C ARG A 275 9.47 -21.70 1.01
N LYS A 276 10.74 -21.54 0.61
CA LYS A 276 11.87 -21.45 1.57
C LYS A 276 11.82 -20.15 2.37
N ILE A 277 11.52 -19.04 1.71
CA ILE A 277 11.33 -17.72 2.34
C ILE A 277 10.18 -17.77 3.34
N PHE A 278 9.07 -18.38 2.97
CA PHE A 278 7.90 -18.58 3.83
C PHE A 278 8.26 -19.27 5.15
N VAL A 279 9.06 -20.34 5.14
CA VAL A 279 9.50 -21.01 6.37
C VAL A 279 10.24 -20.04 7.31
N LYS A 280 11.13 -19.21 6.77
CA LYS A 280 11.86 -18.20 7.56
C LYS A 280 10.95 -17.09 8.08
N VAL A 281 10.02 -16.61 7.25
CA VAL A 281 9.02 -15.62 7.66
C VAL A 281 8.16 -16.18 8.80
N MET A 282 7.69 -17.43 8.71
CA MET A 282 6.91 -18.06 9.77
C MET A 282 7.71 -18.27 11.06
N ALA A 283 8.99 -18.64 10.96
CA ALA A 283 9.86 -18.73 12.12
C ALA A 283 9.97 -17.37 12.83
N PHE A 284 10.22 -16.30 12.08
CA PHE A 284 10.33 -14.93 12.59
C PHE A 284 9.03 -14.41 13.21
N LEU A 285 7.87 -14.74 12.62
CA LEU A 285 6.55 -14.43 13.18
C LEU A 285 6.29 -15.15 14.51
N ASN A 286 6.81 -16.38 14.65
CA ASN A 286 6.55 -17.27 15.79
C ASN A 286 7.57 -17.16 16.94
N GLU A 287 8.81 -16.74 16.68
CA GLU A 287 9.84 -16.54 17.73
C GLU A 287 9.35 -15.59 18.84
N ASN A 288 8.44 -14.68 18.51
CA ASN A 288 7.83 -13.76 19.47
C ASN A 288 6.73 -14.36 20.34
N ASN A 289 6.10 -15.47 19.95
CA ASN A 289 5.13 -16.17 20.81
C ASN A 289 5.78 -16.82 22.04
N ARG A 290 7.11 -17.00 22.02
CA ARG A 290 7.86 -17.55 23.15
C ARG A 290 8.24 -16.48 24.16
N ILE A 291 8.59 -15.26 23.72
CA ILE A 291 9.04 -14.19 24.63
C ILE A 291 7.87 -13.62 25.46
N GLU A 292 6.68 -13.42 24.86
CA GLU A 292 5.48 -12.94 25.57
C GLU A 292 4.94 -13.93 26.63
N LYS A 293 5.36 -15.20 26.60
CA LYS A 293 4.99 -16.22 27.60
C LYS A 293 5.89 -16.25 28.84
N TYR A 294 7.03 -15.56 28.82
CA TYR A 294 7.96 -15.50 29.97
C TYR A 294 7.94 -14.15 30.70
N GLU A 295 7.11 -13.20 30.26
CA GLU A 295 6.97 -11.87 30.88
C GLU A 295 5.59 -11.64 31.53
N ASN A 296 4.75 -12.68 31.68
CA ASN A 296 3.52 -12.65 32.49
C ASN A 296 3.66 -13.49 33.75
#